data_AF-T0ZMQ7-F1
#
_entry.id   AF-T0ZMQ7-F1
#
_cell.length_a   1.000
_cell.length_b   1.000
_cell.length_c   1.000
_cell.angle_alpha   90.00
_cell.angle_beta   90.00
_cell.angle_gamma   90.00
#
_symmetry.space_group_name_H-M   'P 1'
#
loop_
_entity.id
_entity.type
_entity.pdbx_description
1 polymer ?
#
loop_
_entity_poly.entity_id
_entity_poly.type
_entity_poly.pdbx_seq_one_letter_code
_entity_poly.pdbx_strand_id
1 'polypeptide(L)' 'AEEVKAAIEKVPTVRAATVDLVWEPPWTPDRMSEFAKRQFGYM' A
#
# COMPACT_ATOMS: atom_id res chain seq x y z
N ALA A 1 4.21 9.36 -2.08
CA ALA A 1 4.93 8.95 -0.86
C ALA A 1 4.50 9.77 0.37
N GLU A 2 4.26 11.08 0.21
CA GLU A 2 3.90 11.97 1.31
C GLU A 2 2.61 11.58 2.04
N GLU A 3 1.54 11.22 1.31
CA GLU A 3 0.30 10.73 1.94
C GLU A 3 0.50 9.45 2.78
N VAL A 4 1.28 8.49 2.27
CA VAL A 4 1.55 7.23 2.97
C VAL A 4 2.31 7.51 4.27
N LYS A 5 3.33 8.37 4.21
CA LYS A 5 4.07 8.80 5.40
C LYS A 5 3.15 9.48 6.41
N ALA A 6 2.36 10.46 5.98
CA ALA A 6 1.46 11.19 6.84
C ALA A 6 0.37 10.31 7.46
N ALA A 7 -0.12 9.29 6.73
CA ALA A 7 -1.07 8.32 7.26
C ALA A 7 -0.44 7.45 8.36
N ILE A 8 0.81 7.01 8.17
CA ILE A 8 1.52 6.17 9.15
C ILE A 8 1.87 6.99 10.41
N GLU A 9 2.28 8.26 10.28
CA GLU A 9 2.61 9.13 11.42
C GLU A 9 1.39 9.52 12.28
N LYS A 10 0.16 9.30 11.80
CA LYS A 10 -1.05 9.43 12.64
C LYS A 10 -1.19 8.32 13.68
N VAL A 11 -0.44 7.22 13.55
CA VAL A 11 -0.46 6.12 14.53
C VAL A 11 0.27 6.60 15.79
N PRO A 12 -0.38 6.61 16.99
CA PRO A 12 0.16 7.25 18.19
C PRO A 12 1.54 6.77 18.65
N THR A 13 1.95 5.56 18.26
CA THR A 13 3.24 4.95 18.64
C THR A 13 4.36 5.19 17.63
N VAL A 14 4.06 5.78 16.47
CA VAL A 14 5.05 6.01 15.41
C VAL A 14 5.68 7.40 15.57
N ARG A 15 7.00 7.44 15.74
CA ARG A 15 7.77 8.70 15.87
C ARG A 15 8.04 9.36 14.51
N ALA A 16 8.36 8.57 13.50
CA ALA A 16 8.66 9.03 12.14
C ALA A 16 8.51 7.85 11.17
N ALA A 17 8.05 8.12 9.96
CA ALA A 17 7.97 7.11 8.89
C ALA A 17 8.85 7.49 7.69
N THR A 18 9.55 6.49 7.14
CA THR A 18 10.31 6.58 5.88
C THR A 18 9.67 5.65 4.87
N VAL A 19 9.41 6.14 3.66
CA VAL A 19 8.73 5.37 2.60
C VAL A 19 9.71 5.19 1.45
N ASP A 20 10.16 3.96 1.25
CA ASP A 20 11.01 3.58 0.13
C ASP A 20 10.16 2.96 -0.98
N LEU A 21 10.28 3.50 -2.18
CA LEU A 21 9.53 3.03 -3.34
C LEU A 21 10.38 2.04 -4.13
N VAL A 22 9.98 0.78 -4.12
CA VAL A 22 10.69 -0.32 -4.80
C VAL A 22 9.87 -0.87 -5.95
N TRP A 23 10.56 -1.28 -7.02
CA TRP A 23 9.94 -1.89 -8.19
C TRP A 23 10.14 -3.40 -8.27
N GLU A 24 11.02 -3.96 -7.44
CA GLU A 24 11.32 -5.38 -7.39
C GLU A 24 10.97 -5.97 -6.01
N PRO A 25 10.22 -7.09 -5.96
CA PRO A 25 9.56 -7.76 -7.08
C PRO A 25 8.39 -6.92 -7.63
N PRO A 26 8.03 -7.07 -8.92
CA PRO A 26 6.91 -6.35 -9.49
C PRO A 26 5.61 -6.70 -8.76
N TRP A 27 4.74 -5.71 -8.61
CA TRP A 27 3.41 -5.92 -8.05
C TRP A 27 2.52 -6.64 -9.08
N THR A 28 1.77 -7.65 -8.64
CA THR A 28 0.79 -8.36 -9.48
C THR A 28 -0.61 -8.24 -8.89
N PRO A 29 -1.67 -8.24 -9.71
CA PRO A 29 -3.06 -8.24 -9.26
C PRO A 29 -3.42 -9.35 -8.27
N ASP A 30 -2.67 -10.45 -8.23
CA ASP A 30 -2.85 -11.53 -7.27
C ASP A 30 -2.75 -11.07 -5.81
N ARG A 31 -2.02 -9.97 -5.56
CA ARG A 31 -1.86 -9.34 -4.24
C ARG A 31 -3.10 -8.57 -3.77
N MET A 32 -4.09 -8.37 -4.63
CA MET A 32 -5.36 -7.74 -4.25
C MET A 32 -6.26 -8.72 -3.48
N SER A 33 -7.13 -8.17 -2.63
CA SER A 33 -8.21 -8.94 -2.01
C SER A 33 -9.25 -9.36 -3.05
N GLU A 34 -10.01 -10.41 -2.76
CA GLU A 34 -11.07 -10.90 -3.65
C GLU A 34 -12.13 -9.82 -3.95
N PHE A 35 -12.46 -9.00 -2.96
CA PHE A 35 -13.36 -7.85 -3.16
C PHE A 35 -12.80 -6.86 -4.18
N ALA A 36 -11.52 -6.50 -4.06
CA ALA A 36 -10.87 -5.59 -5.00
C ALA A 36 -10.77 -6.20 -6.41
N LYS A 37 -10.39 -7.48 -6.54
CA LYS A 37 -10.35 -8.17 -7.83
C LYS A 37 -11.69 -8.12 -8.57
N ARG A 38 -12.81 -8.37 -7.87
CA ARG A 38 -14.16 -8.27 -8.46
C ARG A 38 -14.48 -6.85 -8.92
N GLN A 39 -14.19 -5.85 -8.08
CA GLN A 39 -14.50 -4.46 -8.39
C GLN A 39 -13.77 -3.96 -9.65
N PHE A 40 -12.55 -4.45 -9.87
CA PHE A 40 -11.72 -4.06 -11.01
C PHE A 40 -11.77 -5.06 -12.19
N GLY A 41 -12.65 -6.06 -12.16
CA GLY A 41 -12.87 -6.97 -13.30
C GLY A 41 -11.74 -7.98 -13.54
N TYR A 42 -11.00 -8.36 -12.50
CA TYR A 42 -9.98 -9.42 -12.56
C TYR A 42 -10.55 -10.84 -12.34
N MET A 43 -11.87 -10.97 -12.39
CA MET A 43 -12.62 -12.20 -12.14
C MET A 43 -13.75 -12.34 -13.14
#